data_AF-A0A8W8JJW5-F1
#
_entry.id   AF-A0A8W8JJW5-F1
#
_cell.length_a   1.000
_cell.length_b   1.000
_cell.length_c   1.000
_cell.angle_alpha   90.00
_cell.angle_beta   90.00
_cell.angle_gamma   90.00
#
_symmetry.space_group_name_H-M   'P 1'
#
loop_
_entity.id
_entity.type
_entity.pdbx_description
1 polymer ?
#
loop_
_entity_poly.entity_id
_entity_poly.type
_entity_poly.pdbx_seq_one_letter_code
_entity_poly.pdbx_strand_id
1 'polypeptide(L)'
;METSSFMTSYWNYSNGTDSPQDAYYLLLKLNNQKALRDLPVILFLVILMVVGISGNIVVCIIYSKAKKKSTSNLFILNLAVLDLLSCTFGIPLEIADLSLPYMFNAPAVCSFGRTLESCTVMASVLTLVFISIDRNGKEDNQPWAFRNRGCWLRNLRRYETY
;
A
#
# COMPACT_ATOMS: atom_id res chain seq x y z
N MET A 1 3.72 -10.06 -20.89
CA MET A 1 3.46 -10.88 -22.11
C MET A 1 2.54 -10.16 -23.10
N GLU A 2 1.55 -9.38 -22.66
CA GLU A 2 0.65 -8.64 -23.56
C GLU A 2 1.27 -7.41 -24.24
N THR A 3 2.27 -6.77 -23.62
CA THR A 3 2.94 -5.59 -24.18
C THR A 3 3.86 -5.93 -25.35
N SER A 4 4.50 -7.10 -25.33
CA SER A 4 5.37 -7.57 -26.42
C SER A 4 4.56 -7.98 -27.65
N SER A 5 3.43 -8.68 -27.48
CA SER A 5 2.57 -9.06 -28.59
C SER A 5 1.92 -7.86 -29.26
N PHE A 6 1.48 -6.87 -28.48
CA PHE A 6 0.96 -5.60 -28.98
C PHE A 6 1.97 -4.84 -29.83
N MET A 7 3.21 -4.72 -29.35
CA MET A 7 4.23 -3.92 -30.05
C MET A 7 4.62 -4.56 -31.38
N THR A 8 4.62 -5.91 -31.46
CA THR A 8 4.81 -6.64 -32.72
C THR A 8 3.65 -6.45 -33.69
N SER A 9 2.40 -6.50 -33.21
CA SER A 9 1.22 -6.23 -34.05
C SER A 9 1.21 -4.79 -34.58
N TYR A 10 1.59 -3.82 -33.75
CA TYR A 10 1.71 -2.42 -34.16
C TYR A 10 2.81 -2.22 -35.21
N TRP A 11 4.00 -2.81 -35.01
CA TRP A 11 5.09 -2.74 -35.98
C TRP A 11 4.72 -3.36 -37.33
N ASN A 12 4.08 -4.54 -37.33
CA ASN A 12 3.63 -5.18 -38.56
C ASN A 12 2.56 -4.36 -39.29
N TYR A 13 1.64 -3.73 -38.54
CA TYR A 13 0.63 -2.84 -39.11
C TYR A 13 1.26 -1.57 -39.70
N SER A 14 2.17 -0.93 -38.96
CA SER A 14 2.89 0.27 -39.38
C SER A 14 3.75 0.05 -40.63
N ASN A 15 4.30 -1.15 -40.82
CA ASN A 15 5.07 -1.50 -42.01
C ASN A 15 4.18 -1.76 -43.25
N GLY A 16 2.89 -2.04 -43.04
CA GLY A 16 1.94 -2.35 -44.11
C GLY A 16 1.17 -1.13 -44.63
N THR A 17 1.27 0.02 -43.97
CA THR A 17 0.54 1.25 -44.33
C THR A 17 1.51 2.39 -44.65
N ASP A 18 1.36 3.01 -45.83
CA ASP A 18 2.19 4.17 -46.25
C ASP A 18 1.81 5.48 -45.52
N SER A 19 0.72 5.49 -44.74
CA SER A 19 0.20 6.67 -44.05
C SER A 19 0.44 6.61 -42.52
N PRO A 20 1.12 7.61 -41.91
CA PRO A 20 1.32 7.66 -40.46
C PRO A 20 0.03 7.81 -39.64
N GLN A 21 -1.04 8.31 -40.27
CA GLN A 21 -2.32 8.55 -39.59
C GLN A 21 -3.03 7.25 -39.21
N ASP A 22 -2.92 6.20 -40.01
CA ASP A 22 -3.62 4.93 -39.77
C ASP A 22 -3.07 4.19 -38.53
N ALA A 23 -1.74 4.19 -38.36
CA ALA A 23 -1.08 3.61 -37.19
C ALA A 23 -1.49 4.33 -35.88
N TYR A 24 -1.58 5.66 -35.91
CA TYR A 24 -2.04 6.45 -34.77
C TYR A 24 -3.49 6.13 -34.40
N TYR A 25 -4.37 5.96 -35.40
CA TYR A 25 -5.76 5.59 -35.18
C TYR A 25 -5.92 4.21 -34.52
N LEU A 26 -5.05 3.25 -34.85
CA LEU A 26 -5.01 1.95 -34.19
C LEU A 26 -4.64 2.08 -32.70
N LEU A 27 -3.61 2.86 -32.37
CA LEU A 27 -3.20 3.13 -30.99
C LEU A 27 -4.33 3.78 -30.19
N LEU A 28 -5.02 4.77 -30.79
CA LEU A 28 -6.15 5.44 -30.17
C LEU A 28 -7.29 4.47 -29.85
N LYS A 29 -7.65 3.60 -30.81
CA LYS A 29 -8.67 2.56 -30.60
C LYS A 29 -8.32 1.62 -29.46
N LEU A 30 -7.08 1.15 -29.42
CA LEU A 30 -6.60 0.21 -28.39
C LEU A 30 -6.54 0.87 -27.01
N ASN A 31 -6.14 2.15 -26.95
CA ASN A 31 -6.19 2.95 -25.75
C ASN A 31 -7.63 3.08 -25.21
N ASN A 32 -8.58 3.38 -26.08
CA ASN A 32 -9.98 3.53 -25.69
C ASN A 32 -10.61 2.20 -25.24
N GLN A 33 -10.25 1.07 -25.88
CA GLN A 33 -10.69 -0.25 -25.43
C GLN A 33 -10.11 -0.65 -24.08
N LYS A 34 -8.83 -0.32 -23.82
CA LYS A 34 -8.19 -0.54 -22.52
C LYS A 34 -8.87 0.29 -21.42
N ALA A 35 -9.09 1.58 -21.68
CA ALA A 35 -9.80 2.47 -20.76
C ALA A 35 -11.22 1.98 -20.43
N LEU A 36 -11.98 1.47 -21.42
CA LEU A 36 -13.32 0.92 -21.19
C LEU A 36 -13.31 -0.36 -20.34
N ARG A 37 -12.31 -1.23 -20.54
CA ARG A 37 -12.18 -2.45 -19.74
C ARG A 37 -11.83 -2.15 -18.28
N ASP A 38 -11.03 -1.12 -18.05
CA ASP A 38 -10.55 -0.75 -16.72
C ASP A 38 -11.47 0.28 -16.02
N LEU A 39 -12.55 0.70 -16.68
CA LEU A 39 -13.60 1.59 -16.14
C LEU A 39 -14.17 1.18 -14.77
N PRO A 40 -14.50 -0.10 -14.47
CA PRO A 40 -14.91 -0.50 -13.13
C PRO A 40 -13.82 -0.27 -12.06
N VAL A 41 -12.55 -0.42 -12.44
CA VAL A 41 -11.41 -0.17 -11.54
C VAL A 41 -11.33 1.31 -11.21
N ILE A 42 -11.47 2.19 -12.22
CA ILE A 42 -11.47 3.64 -12.02
C ILE A 42 -12.60 4.07 -11.09
N LEU A 43 -13.82 3.55 -11.26
CA LEU A 43 -14.94 3.85 -10.37
C LEU A 43 -14.67 3.42 -8.93
N PHE A 44 -14.10 2.22 -8.75
CA PHE A 44 -13.73 1.72 -7.44
C PHE A 44 -12.64 2.58 -6.77
N LEU A 45 -11.62 3.00 -7.52
CA LEU A 45 -10.56 3.89 -7.04
C LEU A 45 -11.12 5.25 -6.60
N VAL A 46 -12.08 5.82 -7.32
CA VAL A 46 -12.74 7.08 -6.90
C VAL A 46 -13.49 6.90 -5.58
N ILE A 47 -14.18 5.78 -5.39
CA ILE A 47 -14.85 5.48 -4.12
C ILE A 47 -13.83 5.33 -2.99
N LEU A 48 -12.74 4.59 -3.23
CA LEU A 48 -11.64 4.44 -2.28
C LEU A 48 -10.99 5.78 -1.94
N MET A 49 -10.88 6.70 -2.89
CA MET A 49 -10.37 8.05 -2.63
C MET A 49 -11.27 8.79 -1.64
N VAL A 50 -12.59 8.77 -1.84
CA VAL A 50 -13.54 9.48 -0.96
C VAL A 50 -13.54 8.86 0.44
N VAL A 51 -13.64 7.54 0.53
CA VAL A 51 -13.68 6.81 1.80
C VAL A 51 -12.32 6.90 2.52
N GLY A 52 -11.23 6.76 1.77
CA GLY A 52 -9.86 6.83 2.28
C GLY A 52 -9.51 8.23 2.80
N ILE A 53 -9.82 9.29 2.05
CA ILE A 53 -9.55 10.66 2.52
C ILE A 53 -10.38 10.98 3.76
N SER A 54 -11.69 10.71 3.72
CA SER A 54 -12.57 11.01 4.86
C SER A 54 -12.18 10.21 6.11
N GLY A 55 -11.95 8.90 5.97
CA GLY A 55 -11.55 8.02 7.07
C GLY A 55 -10.19 8.40 7.65
N ASN A 56 -9.17 8.59 6.81
CA ASN A 56 -7.83 8.89 7.28
C ASN A 56 -7.68 10.30 7.87
N ILE A 57 -8.44 11.29 7.39
CA ILE A 57 -8.51 12.62 8.03
C ILE A 57 -9.08 12.50 9.45
N VAL A 58 -10.18 11.77 9.63
CA VAL A 58 -10.81 11.58 10.94
C VAL A 58 -9.83 10.90 11.91
N VAL A 59 -9.15 9.85 11.46
CA VAL A 59 -8.10 9.17 12.25
C VAL A 59 -6.99 10.16 12.60
N CYS A 60 -6.50 10.93 11.63
CA CYS A 60 -5.42 11.89 11.87
C CYS A 60 -5.82 12.95 12.90
N ILE A 61 -7.05 13.46 12.88
CA ILE A 61 -7.58 14.43 13.86
C ILE A 61 -7.69 13.81 15.25
N ILE A 62 -8.30 12.63 15.37
CA ILE A 62 -8.52 11.96 16.66
C ILE A 62 -7.17 11.65 17.33
N TYR A 63 -6.24 11.05 16.59
CA TYR A 63 -4.94 10.63 17.13
C TYR A 63 -3.96 11.79 17.31
N SER A 64 -4.10 12.89 16.57
CA SER A 64 -3.32 14.11 16.82
C SER A 64 -3.72 14.80 18.12
N LYS A 65 -5.01 14.72 18.52
CA LYS A 65 -5.51 15.30 19.78
C LYS A 65 -5.38 14.37 20.98
N ALA A 66 -4.91 13.14 20.80
CA ALA A 66 -4.68 12.21 21.91
C ALA A 66 -3.53 12.69 22.82
N LYS A 67 -3.83 12.95 24.10
CA LYS A 67 -2.83 13.43 25.09
C LYS A 67 -1.75 12.41 25.43
N LYS A 68 -2.02 11.10 25.27
CA LYS A 68 -1.00 10.04 25.44
C LYS A 68 -0.42 9.68 24.07
N LYS A 69 0.83 10.06 23.83
CA LYS A 69 1.62 9.58 22.69
C LYS A 69 2.15 8.19 23.05
N SER A 70 1.36 7.16 22.78
CA SER A 70 1.81 5.77 22.81
C SER A 70 2.47 5.40 21.47
N THR A 71 3.36 4.43 21.48
CA THR A 71 4.00 3.88 20.27
C THR A 71 2.96 3.43 19.23
N SER A 72 1.82 2.90 19.65
CA SER A 72 0.70 2.53 18.76
C SER A 72 0.10 3.73 18.03
N ASN A 73 0.03 4.88 18.69
CA ASN A 73 -0.57 6.09 18.11
C ASN A 73 0.33 6.70 17.03
N LEU A 74 1.65 6.55 17.15
CA LEU A 74 2.60 6.99 16.12
C LEU A 74 2.52 6.10 14.87
N PHE A 75 2.36 4.79 15.06
CA PHE A 75 2.15 3.85 13.95
C PHE A 75 0.86 4.16 13.18
N ILE A 76 -0.26 4.35 13.89
CA ILE A 76 -1.56 4.67 13.28
C ILE A 76 -1.51 6.01 12.53
N LEU A 77 -0.83 7.02 13.09
CA LEU A 77 -0.62 8.30 12.41
C LEU A 77 0.22 8.16 11.14
N ASN A 78 1.30 7.35 11.18
CA ASN A 78 2.14 7.12 10.01
C ASN A 78 1.36 6.42 8.88
N LEU A 79 0.54 5.42 9.23
CA LEU A 79 -0.34 4.75 8.27
C LEU A 79 -1.35 5.74 7.65
N ALA A 80 -2.03 6.54 8.48
CA ALA A 80 -2.98 7.54 8.01
C ALA A 80 -2.35 8.58 7.06
N VAL A 81 -1.11 9.01 7.31
CA VAL A 81 -0.38 9.95 6.43
C VAL A 81 -0.04 9.28 5.09
N LEU A 82 0.43 8.03 5.10
CA LEU A 82 0.73 7.30 3.88
C LEU A 82 -0.51 7.03 3.03
N ASP A 83 -1.63 6.69 3.67
CA ASP A 83 -2.90 6.49 2.98
C ASP A 83 -3.43 7.80 2.39
N LEU A 84 -3.28 8.94 3.08
CA LEU A 84 -3.63 10.25 2.52
C LEU A 84 -2.76 10.61 1.32
N LEU A 85 -1.45 10.35 1.39
CA LEU A 85 -0.54 10.57 0.26
C LEU A 85 -0.90 9.66 -0.93
N SER A 86 -1.22 8.39 -0.67
CA SER A 86 -1.63 7.43 -1.69
C SER A 86 -2.99 7.83 -2.31
N CYS A 87 -3.96 8.25 -1.51
CA CYS A 87 -5.25 8.71 -2.03
C CYS A 87 -5.13 10.01 -2.84
N THR A 88 -4.24 10.92 -2.42
CA THR A 88 -4.09 12.24 -3.06
C THR A 88 -3.23 12.20 -4.32
N PHE A 89 -2.18 11.40 -4.32
CA PHE A 89 -1.23 11.33 -5.43
C PHE A 89 -1.15 9.97 -6.11
N GLY A 90 -1.32 8.87 -5.39
CA GLY A 90 -1.30 7.52 -5.96
C GLY A 90 -2.49 7.26 -6.88
N ILE A 91 -3.72 7.56 -6.43
CA ILE A 91 -4.94 7.32 -7.23
C ILE A 91 -4.95 8.12 -8.55
N PRO A 92 -4.66 9.44 -8.58
CA PRO A 92 -4.59 10.18 -9.85
C PRO A 92 -3.51 9.64 -10.79
N LEU A 93 -2.43 9.11 -10.24
CA LEU A 93 -1.31 8.55 -10.99
C LEU A 93 -1.69 7.21 -11.62
N GLU A 94 -2.39 6.37 -10.87
CA GLU A 94 -2.97 5.13 -11.37
C GLU A 94 -3.99 5.40 -12.49
N ILE A 95 -4.87 6.38 -12.32
CA ILE A 95 -5.83 6.81 -13.35
C ILE A 95 -5.10 7.33 -14.61
N ALA A 96 -4.01 8.07 -14.44
CA ALA A 96 -3.21 8.57 -15.57
C ALA A 96 -2.54 7.41 -16.34
N ASP A 97 -2.01 6.41 -15.64
CA ASP A 97 -1.40 5.22 -16.23
C ASP A 97 -2.43 4.34 -16.95
N LEU A 98 -3.63 4.24 -16.38
CA LEU A 98 -4.78 3.57 -16.99
C LEU A 98 -5.29 4.30 -18.25
N SER A 99 -5.20 5.63 -18.27
CA SER A 99 -5.73 6.46 -19.37
C SER A 99 -4.83 6.52 -20.60
N LEU A 100 -3.51 6.44 -20.43
CA LEU A 100 -2.53 6.52 -21.55
C LEU A 100 -1.41 5.45 -21.46
N PRO A 101 -1.72 4.15 -21.31
CA PRO A 101 -0.73 3.09 -21.11
C PRO A 101 0.37 3.00 -22.19
N TYR A 102 0.14 3.52 -23.39
CA TYR A 102 1.08 3.45 -24.52
C TYR A 102 1.75 4.78 -24.87
N MET A 103 1.27 5.91 -24.32
CA MET A 103 1.73 7.27 -24.67
C MET A 103 2.26 8.04 -23.45
N PHE A 104 2.17 7.47 -22.24
CA PHE A 104 2.57 8.14 -21.01
C PHE A 104 4.09 8.15 -20.85
N ASN A 105 4.73 9.27 -21.19
CA ASN A 105 6.18 9.45 -21.09
C ASN A 105 6.55 10.47 -20.00
N ALA A 106 6.26 10.14 -18.74
CA ALA A 106 6.58 10.97 -17.59
C ALA A 106 7.41 10.19 -16.55
N PRO A 107 8.75 10.16 -16.68
CA PRO A 107 9.61 9.35 -15.81
C PRO A 107 9.56 9.78 -14.33
N ALA A 108 9.35 11.07 -14.07
CA ALA A 108 9.20 11.59 -12.71
C ALA A 108 7.96 11.01 -12.00
N VAL A 109 6.86 10.86 -12.74
CA VAL A 109 5.59 10.32 -12.23
C VAL A 109 5.74 8.82 -11.97
N CYS A 110 6.37 8.08 -12.88
CA CYS A 110 6.69 6.66 -12.67
C CYS A 110 7.58 6.43 -11.43
N SER A 111 8.60 7.29 -11.24
CA SER A 111 9.45 7.24 -10.05
C SER A 111 8.67 7.51 -8.77
N PHE A 112 7.76 8.48 -8.81
CA PHE A 112 6.90 8.81 -7.68
C PHE A 112 5.96 7.66 -7.31
N GLY A 113 5.33 7.01 -8.29
CA GLY A 113 4.51 5.81 -8.07
C GLY A 113 5.30 4.68 -7.38
N ARG A 114 6.54 4.42 -7.83
CA ARG A 114 7.42 3.42 -7.18
C ARG A 114 7.84 3.81 -5.76
N THR A 115 7.95 5.11 -5.49
CA THR A 115 8.26 5.61 -4.15
C THR A 115 7.09 5.34 -3.19
N LEU A 116 5.85 5.58 -3.63
CA LEU A 116 4.66 5.28 -2.84
C LEU A 116 4.54 3.78 -2.50
N GLU A 117 4.79 2.92 -3.49
CA GLU A 117 4.80 1.46 -3.27
C GLU A 117 5.84 1.07 -2.20
N SER A 118 7.04 1.65 -2.29
CA SER A 118 8.10 1.44 -1.30
C SER A 118 7.71 1.92 0.09
N CYS A 119 6.95 3.02 0.20
CA CYS A 119 6.43 3.50 1.48
C CYS A 119 5.44 2.52 2.13
N THR A 120 4.57 1.87 1.35
CA THR A 120 3.63 0.85 1.87
C THR A 120 4.36 -0.36 2.42
N VAL A 121 5.43 -0.80 1.73
CA VAL A 121 6.30 -1.88 2.24
C VAL A 121 6.96 -1.45 3.56
N MET A 122 7.45 -0.22 3.63
CA MET A 122 8.07 0.32 4.85
C MET A 122 7.06 0.40 6.01
N ALA A 123 5.82 0.81 5.76
CA ALA A 123 4.76 0.78 6.76
C ALA A 123 4.52 -0.63 7.31
N SER A 124 4.53 -1.64 6.44
CA SER A 124 4.37 -3.05 6.82
C SER A 124 5.50 -3.53 7.73
N VAL A 125 6.75 -3.17 7.41
CA VAL A 125 7.91 -3.48 8.26
C VAL A 125 7.81 -2.79 9.61
N LEU A 126 7.39 -1.51 9.64
CA LEU A 126 7.16 -0.79 10.90
C LEU A 126 6.09 -1.46 11.76
N THR A 127 5.05 -2.04 11.16
CA THR A 127 4.06 -2.86 11.89
C THR A 127 4.72 -4.07 12.55
N LEU A 128 5.59 -4.79 11.84
CA LEU A 128 6.28 -5.97 12.37
C LEU A 128 7.24 -5.61 13.52
N VAL A 129 7.98 -4.51 13.38
CA VAL A 129 8.84 -3.97 14.45
C VAL A 129 8.01 -3.52 15.64
N PHE A 130 6.85 -2.91 15.39
CA PHE A 130 5.93 -2.52 16.46
C PHE A 130 5.43 -3.74 17.25
N ILE A 131 5.01 -4.81 16.55
CA ILE A 131 4.55 -6.06 17.19
C ILE A 131 5.67 -6.67 18.03
N SER A 132 6.92 -6.65 17.55
CA SER A 132 8.05 -7.21 18.30
C SER A 132 8.40 -6.38 19.54
N ILE A 133 8.35 -5.05 19.46
CA ILE A 133 8.58 -4.16 20.62
C ILE A 133 7.47 -4.31 21.66
N ASP A 134 6.19 -4.35 21.26
CA ASP A 134 5.08 -4.56 22.20
C ASP A 134 5.22 -5.91 22.93
N ARG A 135 5.68 -6.94 22.22
CA ARG A 135 5.98 -8.26 22.82
C ARG A 135 7.16 -8.20 23.80
N ASN A 136 8.29 -7.60 23.40
CA ASN A 136 9.48 -7.51 24.27
C ASN A 136 9.26 -6.58 25.47
N GLY A 137 8.57 -5.46 25.29
CA GLY A 137 8.22 -4.55 26.37
C GLY A 137 7.23 -5.15 27.37
N LYS A 138 6.38 -6.09 26.93
CA LYS A 138 5.61 -6.95 27.84
C LYS A 138 6.53 -7.96 28.50
N GLU A 139 7.46 -8.59 27.80
CA GLU A 139 8.36 -9.59 28.39
C GLU A 139 9.16 -9.04 29.59
N ASP A 140 9.61 -7.78 29.54
CA ASP A 140 10.25 -7.10 30.67
C ASP A 140 9.26 -6.67 31.79
N ASN A 141 7.97 -6.51 31.48
CA ASN A 141 6.95 -6.04 32.42
C ASN A 141 5.97 -7.15 32.89
N GLN A 142 6.28 -8.41 32.62
CA GLN A 142 5.49 -9.55 33.09
C GLN A 142 6.13 -10.19 34.34
N PRO A 143 5.66 -9.86 35.56
CA PRO A 143 6.04 -10.60 36.76
C PRO A 143 5.55 -12.07 36.78
N TRP A 144 4.76 -12.54 35.80
CA TRP A 144 4.22 -13.91 35.80
C TRP A 144 5.22 -14.99 35.38
N ALA A 145 6.28 -14.66 34.63
CA ALA A 145 7.32 -15.65 34.30
C ALA A 145 8.11 -16.09 35.56
N PHE A 146 8.14 -15.25 36.60
CA PHE A 146 8.63 -15.63 37.94
C PHE A 146 7.55 -16.28 38.83
N ARG A 147 6.27 -15.97 38.61
CA ARG A 147 5.18 -16.55 39.42
C ARG A 147 4.93 -18.03 39.13
N ASN A 148 5.13 -18.49 37.89
CA ASN A 148 5.00 -19.91 37.57
C ASN A 148 6.21 -20.77 37.97
N ARG A 149 7.43 -20.22 38.02
CA ARG A 149 8.58 -20.98 38.59
C ARG A 149 8.52 -21.07 40.11
N GLY A 150 7.89 -20.10 40.79
CA GLY A 150 7.72 -20.08 42.25
C GLY A 150 6.65 -21.03 42.80
N CYS A 151 5.72 -21.55 41.98
CA CYS A 151 4.75 -22.59 42.38
C CYS A 151 5.33 -23.99 42.24
N TRP A 152 6.11 -24.26 41.19
CA TRP A 152 6.83 -25.53 41.02
C TRP A 152 7.85 -25.77 42.14
N LEU A 153 8.65 -24.77 42.49
CA LEU A 153 9.62 -24.88 43.58
C LEU A 153 8.96 -24.99 44.97
N ARG A 154 7.74 -24.47 45.15
CA ARG A 154 6.95 -24.66 46.38
C ARG A 154 6.34 -26.05 46.51
N ASN A 155 6.03 -26.73 45.40
CA ASN A 155 5.59 -28.12 45.42
C ASN A 155 6.75 -29.10 45.56
N LEU A 156 7.93 -28.81 44.99
CA LEU A 156 9.13 -29.64 45.18
C LEU A 156 9.63 -29.63 46.63
N ARG A 157 9.61 -28.48 47.32
CA ARG A 157 9.96 -28.41 48.75
C ARG A 157 8.97 -29.16 49.67
N ARG A 158 7.77 -29.49 49.18
CA ARG A 158 6.76 -30.27 49.93
C ARG A 158 6.96 -31.79 49.78
N TYR A 159 7.79 -32.24 48.82
CA TYR A 159 8.10 -33.66 48.62
C TYR A 159 9.40 -34.11 49.33
N GLU A 160 10.27 -33.20 49.75
CA GLU A 160 11.47 -33.52 50.55
C GLU A 160 11.19 -33.62 52.07
N THR A 161 9.93 -33.47 52.50
CA THR A 161 9.52 -33.53 53.92
C THR A 161 8.73 -34.80 54.28
N TYR A 162 8.74 -35.81 53.42
CA TYR A 162 8.17 -37.14 53.67
C TYR A 162 9.21 -38.24 53.48
#